data_AF-A0A2N8BRV1-F1
#
_entry.id   AF-A0A2N8BRV1-F1
#
_cell.length_a   1.000
_cell.length_b   1.000
_cell.length_c   1.000
_cell.angle_alpha   90.00
_cell.angle_beta   90.00
_cell.angle_gamma   90.00
#
_symmetry.space_group_name_H-M   'P 1'
#
loop_
_entity.id
_entity.type
_entity.pdbx_description
1 polymer ?
#
loop_
_entity_poly.entity_id
_entity_poly.type
_entity_poly.pdbx_seq_one_letter_code
_entity_poly.pdbx_strand_id
1 'polypeptide(L)'
;AGNFARAALVLGLHASTISRRIARLEDELGLTLFERNRAGVRLTPSGQTVMRHIRRVLAEVDAVKAAGHHNGLGTTGEIRLGLRMPPIGKPLG
;
A
#
# COMPACT_ATOMS: atom_id res chain seq x y z
N ALA A 1 -15.61 -2.42 -7.87
CA ALA A 1 -15.97 -1.16 -7.18
C ALA A 1 -15.63 -1.30 -5.70
N GLY A 2 -15.15 -0.24 -5.05
CA GLY A 2 -14.81 -0.26 -3.62
C GLY A 2 -16.03 0.05 -2.75
N ASN A 3 -15.98 -0.32 -1.47
CA ASN A 3 -17.01 -0.02 -0.48
C ASN A 3 -16.32 0.12 0.89
N PHE A 4 -16.64 1.19 1.64
CA PHE A 4 -16.06 1.44 2.95
C PHE A 4 -16.38 0.38 3.99
N ALA A 5 -17.54 -0.30 3.91
CA ALA A 5 -17.84 -1.43 4.79
C ALA A 5 -16.87 -2.60 4.57
N ARG A 6 -16.49 -2.89 3.32
CA ARG A 6 -15.48 -3.92 3.04
C ARG A 6 -14.10 -3.52 3.57
N ALA A 7 -13.72 -2.25 3.41
CA ALA A 7 -12.48 -1.74 4.01
C ALA A 7 -12.51 -1.81 5.54
N ALA A 8 -13.67 -1.59 6.15
CA ALA A 8 -13.86 -1.64 7.59
C ALA A 8 -13.64 -3.05 8.13
N LEU A 9 -14.17 -4.07 7.44
CA LEU A 9 -13.92 -5.47 7.78
C LEU A 9 -12.44 -5.83 7.73
N VAL A 10 -11.72 -5.41 6.67
CA VAL A 10 -10.27 -5.68 6.53
C VAL A 10 -9.45 -5.00 7.64
N LEU A 11 -9.88 -3.81 8.08
CA LEU A 11 -9.17 -3.03 9.09
C LEU A 11 -9.64 -3.32 10.53
N GLY A 12 -10.63 -4.20 10.73
CA GLY A 12 -11.21 -4.45 12.05
C GLY A 12 -11.91 -3.23 12.66
N LEU A 13 -12.46 -2.35 11.81
CA LEU A 13 -13.11 -1.09 12.21
C LEU A 13 -14.60 -1.09 11.87
N HIS A 14 -15.33 -0.15 12.47
CA HIS A 14 -16.70 0.16 12.06
C HIS A 14 -16.69 1.02 10.79
N ALA A 15 -17.62 0.78 9.86
CA ALA A 15 -17.72 1.54 8.61
C ALA A 15 -17.95 3.05 8.82
N SER A 16 -18.64 3.42 9.91
CA SER A 16 -18.83 4.82 10.32
C SER A 16 -17.53 5.48 10.75
N THR A 17 -16.60 4.74 11.36
CA THR A 17 -15.27 5.23 11.72
C THR A 17 -14.42 5.51 10.49
N ILE A 18 -14.44 4.62 9.48
CA ILE A 18 -13.75 4.89 8.22
C ILE A 18 -14.34 6.11 7.52
N SER A 19 -15.67 6.20 7.44
CA SER A 19 -16.34 7.34 6.80
C SER A 19 -15.98 8.67 7.47
N ARG A 20 -15.96 8.72 8.81
CA ARG A 20 -15.54 9.92 9.55
C ARG A 20 -14.08 10.29 9.31
N ARG A 21 -13.17 9.32 9.30
CA ARG A 21 -11.74 9.59 9.03
C ARG A 21 -11.51 10.10 7.62
N ILE A 22 -12.24 9.57 6.63
CA ILE A 22 -12.17 10.05 5.24
C ILE A 22 -12.73 11.47 5.14
N ALA A 23 -13.91 11.73 5.72
CA ALA A 23 -14.51 13.07 5.69
C ALA A 23 -13.60 14.11 6.34
N ARG A 24 -12.94 13.76 7.46
CA ARG A 24 -11.95 14.62 8.11
C ARG A 24 -10.75 14.88 7.20
N LEU A 25 -10.22 13.87 6.52
CA LEU A 25 -9.12 14.06 5.57
C LEU A 25 -9.52 14.94 4.39
N GLU A 26 -10.75 14.75 3.87
CA GLU A 26 -11.32 15.59 2.81
C GLU A 26 -11.43 17.05 3.24
N ASP A 27 -11.85 17.30 4.48
CA ASP A 27 -11.94 18.63 5.10
C ASP A 27 -10.55 19.28 5.29
N GLU A 28 -9.61 18.55 5.88
CA GLU A 28 -8.22 19.01 6.09
C GLU A 28 -7.52 19.36 4.77
N LEU A 29 -7.87 18.68 3.68
CA LEU A 29 -7.33 18.95 2.35
C LEU A 29 -8.14 19.96 1.54
N GLY A 30 -9.36 20.29 1.96
CA GLY A 30 -10.31 21.10 1.18
C GLY A 30 -10.73 20.44 -0.14
N LEU A 31 -10.73 19.10 -0.20
CA LEU A 31 -10.95 18.33 -1.43
C LEU A 31 -11.87 17.13 -1.19
N THR A 32 -12.83 16.91 -2.09
CA THR A 32 -13.54 15.63 -2.15
C THR A 32 -12.67 14.57 -2.84
N LEU A 33 -12.27 13.54 -2.10
CA LEU A 33 -11.41 12.46 -2.59
C LEU A 33 -12.26 11.32 -3.17
N PHE A 34 -13.45 11.09 -2.63
CA PHE A 34 -14.32 9.98 -3.04
C PHE A 34 -15.72 10.44 -3.45
N GLU A 35 -16.23 9.85 -4.52
CA GLU A 35 -17.63 9.93 -4.92
C GLU A 35 -18.36 8.63 -4.55
N ARG A 36 -19.59 8.77 -4.03
CA ARG A 36 -20.46 7.65 -3.66
C ARG A 36 -21.60 7.54 -4.66
N ASN A 37 -21.77 6.37 -5.26
CA ASN A 37 -22.89 6.08 -6.16
C ASN A 37 -23.52 4.72 -5.82
N ARG A 38 -24.61 4.36 -6.50
CA ARG A 38 -25.31 3.08 -6.31
C ARG A 38 -24.42 1.85 -6.56
N ALA A 39 -23.33 2.00 -7.33
CA ALA A 39 -22.37 0.95 -7.60
C ALA A 39 -21.20 0.90 -6.60
N GLY A 40 -21.15 1.80 -5.61
CA GLY A 40 -20.15 1.83 -4.55
C GLY A 40 -19.39 3.16 -4.48
N VAL A 41 -18.12 3.07 -4.07
CA VAL A 41 -17.22 4.21 -3.87
C VAL A 41 -16.15 4.23 -4.95
N ARG A 42 -15.90 5.41 -5.52
CA ARG A 42 -14.82 5.66 -6.49
C ARG A 42 -14.03 6.91 -6.12
N LEU A 43 -12.79 7.00 -6.61
CA LEU A 43 -11.96 8.19 -6.43
C LEU A 43 -12.38 9.26 -7.44
N THR A 44 -12.47 10.49 -6.98
CA THR A 44 -12.55 11.68 -7.86
C THR A 44 -11.21 11.87 -8.59
N PRO A 45 -11.13 12.72 -9.64
CA PRO A 45 -9.86 13.05 -10.28
C PRO A 45 -8.80 13.59 -9.29
N SER A 46 -9.22 14.48 -8.38
CA SER A 46 -8.37 14.99 -7.30
C SER A 46 -7.94 13.86 -6.35
N GLY A 47 -8.88 12.98 -5.98
CA GLY A 47 -8.61 11.80 -5.16
C GLY A 47 -7.58 10.86 -5.78
N GLN A 48 -7.61 10.66 -7.10
CA GLN A 48 -6.60 9.85 -7.81
C GLN A 48 -5.21 10.46 -7.71
N THR A 49 -5.10 11.78 -7.82
CA THR A 49 -3.83 12.50 -7.67
C THR A 49 -3.29 12.39 -6.26
N VAL A 50 -4.12 12.69 -5.25
CA VAL A 50 -3.75 12.58 -3.84
C VAL A 50 -3.34 11.14 -3.48
N MET A 51 -4.05 10.13 -3.98
CA MET A 51 -3.75 8.71 -3.75
C MET A 51 -2.34 8.33 -4.22
N ARG A 52 -1.84 8.92 -5.32
CA ARG A 52 -0.45 8.67 -5.76
C ARG A 52 0.57 9.17 -4.73
N HIS A 53 0.32 10.32 -4.11
CA HIS A 53 1.19 10.87 -3.07
C HIS A 53 1.10 10.05 -1.78
N ILE A 54 -0.11 9.69 -1.33
CA ILE A 54 -0.31 8.85 -0.15
C ILE A 54 0.45 7.53 -0.27
N ARG A 55 0.37 6.85 -1.43
CA ARG A 55 1.10 5.59 -1.66
C ARG A 55 2.61 5.75 -1.54
N ARG A 56 3.17 6.85 -2.06
CA ARG A 56 4.61 7.14 -1.94
C ARG A 56 5.02 7.38 -0.49
N VAL A 57 4.23 8.16 0.26
CA VAL A 57 4.49 8.43 1.68
C VAL A 57 4.43 7.14 2.50
N LEU A 58 3.44 6.27 2.26
CA LEU A 58 3.36 4.98 2.96
C LEU A 58 4.54 4.07 2.64
N ALA A 59 4.97 4.00 1.38
CA ALA A 59 6.15 3.24 0.99
C ALA A 59 7.43 3.77 1.67
N GLU A 60 7.58 5.10 1.77
CA GLU A 60 8.71 5.71 2.48
C GLU A 60 8.68 5.41 3.98
N VAL A 61 7.51 5.49 4.62
CA VAL A 61 7.34 5.12 6.03
C VAL A 61 7.74 3.66 6.27
N ASP A 62 7.37 2.76 5.36
CA ASP A 62 7.73 1.35 5.48
C ASP A 62 9.24 1.13 5.23
N ALA A 63 9.87 1.89 4.33
CA ALA A 63 11.32 1.88 4.14
C ALA A 63 12.07 2.38 5.38
N VAL A 64 11.60 3.46 6.03
CA VAL A 64 12.15 3.98 7.29
C VAL A 64 12.05 2.94 8.40
N LYS A 65 10.90 2.27 8.54
CA LYS A 65 10.75 1.16 9.50
C LYS A 65 11.74 0.05 9.20
N ALA A 66 11.88 -0.36 7.93
CA ALA A 66 12.82 -1.40 7.56
C ALA A 66 14.26 -1.00 7.93
N ALA A 67 14.71 0.20 7.57
CA ALA A 67 16.04 0.70 7.91
C ALA A 67 16.29 0.72 9.43
N GLY A 68 15.29 1.12 10.23
CA GLY A 68 15.36 1.08 11.69
C GLY A 68 15.55 -0.33 12.25
N HIS A 69 14.83 -1.33 11.71
CA HIS A 69 15.00 -2.73 12.13
C HIS A 69 16.37 -3.31 11.75
N HIS A 70 16.95 -2.89 10.62
CA HIS A 70 18.31 -3.32 10.22
C HIS A 70 19.40 -2.76 11.15
N ASN A 71 19.16 -1.60 11.77
CA ASN A 71 20.12 -0.97 12.70
C ASN A 71 19.92 -1.41 14.17
N GLY A 72 18.70 -1.82 14.56
CA GLY A 72 18.37 -2.21 15.94
C GLY A 72 18.57 -3.69 16.26
N LEU A 73 18.58 -4.56 15.25
CA LEU A 73 18.87 -5.98 15.38
C LEU A 73 20.00 -6.27 14.39
N GLY A 74 21.21 -6.55 14.86
CA GLY A 74 22.41 -6.80 14.03
C GLY A 74 22.23 -7.94 13.03
N THR A 75 21.50 -7.68 11.95
CA THR A 75 21.16 -8.63 10.89
C THR A 75 21.70 -8.09 9.57
N THR A 76 22.91 -7.54 9.60
CA THR A 76 23.72 -7.39 8.39
C THR A 76 24.43 -8.71 8.16
N GLY A 77 23.77 -9.63 7.45
CA GLY A 77 24.34 -10.89 7.00
C GLY A 77 24.28 -10.99 5.49
N GLU A 78 25.40 -11.29 4.86
CA GLU A 78 25.50 -11.47 3.40
C GLU A 78 24.73 -12.75 2.99
N ILE A 79 23.62 -12.61 2.27
CA ILE A 79 22.90 -13.76 1.71
C ILE A 79 23.52 -14.10 0.34
N ARG A 80 24.36 -15.13 0.29
CA ARG A 80 24.82 -15.73 -0.97
C ARG A 80 23.84 -16.80 -1.44
N LEU A 81 23.01 -16.45 -2.43
CA LEU A 81 22.12 -17.39 -3.10
C LEU A 81 22.84 -18.00 -4.31
N GLY A 82 23.34 -19.22 -4.16
CA GLY A 82 23.88 -20.00 -5.28
C GLY A 82 22.75 -20.63 -6.10
N LEU A 83 22.61 -20.26 -7.36
CA LEU A 83 21.76 -20.98 -8.31
C LEU A 83 22.63 -21.98 -9.09
N ARG A 84 22.37 -23.28 -8.92
CA ARG A 84 22.93 -24.31 -9.81
C ARG A 84 22.18 -24.26 -11.14
N MET A 85 22.70 -23.49 -12.09
CA MET A 85 22.20 -23.55 -13.46
C MET A 85 22.59 -24.91 -14.08
N PRO A 86 21.63 -25.71 -14.58
CA PRO A 86 21.99 -26.83 -15.44
C PRO A 86 22.58 -26.28 -16.76
N PRO A 87 23.60 -26.94 -17.33
CA PRO A 87 24.22 -26.49 -18.56
C PRO A 87 23.19 -26.42 -19.70
N ILE A 88 23.10 -25.25 -20.33
CA ILE A 88 22.26 -25.05 -21.53
C ILE A 88 23.09 -25.48 -22.73
N GLY A 89 23.01 -26.76 -23.06
CA GLY A 89 23.70 -27.33 -24.22
C GLY A 89 23.31 -28.79 -24.40
N LYS A 90 22.82 -29.14 -25.59
CA LYS A 90 22.52 -30.53 -25.97
C LYS A 90 23.86 -31.29 -26.09
N PRO A 91 24.01 -32.51 -25.54
CA PRO A 91 25.24 -33.26 -25.75
C PRO A 91 25.40 -33.54 -27.25
N LEU A 92 26.58 -33.20 -27.78
CA LEU A 92 26.99 -33.60 -29.12
C LEU A 92 27.34 -35.10 -29.04
N GLY A 93 26.46 -35.92 -29.59
CA GLY A 93 26.59 -37.37 -29.73
C GLY A 93 25.52 -37.88 -30.66
#